data_AF-A0A947R7Q7-F1
#
_entry.id   AF-A0A947R7Q7-F1
#
_cell.length_a   1.000
_cell.length_b   1.000
_cell.length_c   1.000
_cell.angle_alpha   90.00
_cell.angle_beta   90.00
_cell.angle_gamma   90.00
#
_symmetry.space_group_name_H-M   'P 1'
#
loop_
_entity.id
_entity.type
_entity.pdbx_description
1 polymer ?
#
loop_
_entity_poly.entity_id
_entity_poly.type
_entity_poly.pdbx_seq_one_letter_code
_entity_poly.pdbx_strand_id
1 'polypeptide(L)'
;MKILFGVKVTETDNPRLGDEIDFITAEIDESLKNQIDKYDEMMIGLQKKVKLPLGLYIAKFLTLLLWVSVIIGVLKGLANHMTISQIYQNIPYLFYISPVAFVVWIGLEIFTLYKKIKIQKSEEVDDLQDFVDQVLRESMIQLDIPEESKEVNVLAFRYSIQNNKMKVLKTGMTQYIHFVKFMFIRDDQLCMADLYRVFSIPLSEIIDIIPIDKKIGLHNWNKSVPANHESYKKYKIRFNQYRMFFIKRYYSVKIRHNSDEYEFYIPNYELDTFLELTNRT
;
A
#
# COMPACT_ATOMS: atom_id res chain seq x y z
N MET A 1 -14.26 -16.00 -16.03
CA MET A 1 -13.62 -15.79 -14.72
C MET A 1 -13.40 -14.30 -14.52
N LYS A 2 -14.12 -13.76 -13.55
CA LYS A 2 -14.13 -12.37 -13.14
C LYS A 2 -13.35 -12.22 -11.83
N ILE A 3 -12.69 -11.08 -11.61
CA ILE A 3 -11.83 -10.87 -10.43
C ILE A 3 -12.43 -9.76 -9.57
N LEU A 4 -12.99 -10.13 -8.42
CA LEU A 4 -13.45 -9.13 -7.46
C LEU A 4 -12.23 -8.35 -6.94
N PHE A 5 -12.37 -7.03 -6.85
CA PHE A 5 -11.28 -6.13 -6.44
C PHE A 5 -10.07 -6.13 -7.38
N GLY A 6 -10.22 -6.72 -8.57
CA GLY A 6 -9.26 -6.65 -9.66
C GLY A 6 -9.67 -5.61 -10.68
N VAL A 7 -8.69 -4.91 -11.26
CA VAL A 7 -8.97 -3.97 -12.36
C VAL A 7 -8.45 -4.56 -13.67
N LYS A 8 -9.38 -4.95 -14.54
CA LYS A 8 -9.06 -5.38 -15.90
C LYS A 8 -8.63 -4.17 -16.71
N VAL A 9 -7.41 -4.19 -17.24
CA VAL A 9 -6.90 -3.13 -18.11
C VAL A 9 -7.27 -3.49 -19.56
N THR A 10 -8.22 -2.74 -20.13
CA THR A 10 -8.57 -2.74 -21.56
C THR A 10 -7.96 -1.52 -22.26
N GLU A 11 -7.82 -1.58 -23.60
CA GLU A 11 -7.28 -0.45 -24.40
C GLU A 11 -8.17 0.80 -24.35
N THR A 12 -9.46 0.64 -24.05
CA THR A 12 -10.40 1.71 -23.75
C THR A 12 -10.49 1.93 -22.24
N ASP A 13 -9.94 3.06 -21.80
CA ASP A 13 -9.80 3.45 -20.40
C ASP A 13 -11.16 3.94 -19.86
N ASN A 14 -11.86 3.11 -19.09
CA ASN A 14 -12.92 3.60 -18.22
C ASN A 14 -12.84 2.89 -16.85
N PRO A 15 -12.17 3.49 -15.85
CA PRO A 15 -11.75 2.79 -14.63
C PRO A 15 -12.85 2.72 -13.55
N ARG A 16 -14.13 2.73 -13.91
CA ARG A 16 -15.20 2.92 -12.93
C ARG A 16 -16.05 1.67 -12.83
N LEU A 17 -15.68 0.88 -11.81
CA LEU A 17 -16.28 -0.34 -11.26
C LEU A 17 -15.67 -1.65 -11.82
N GLY A 18 -15.10 -2.45 -10.92
CA GLY A 18 -14.59 -3.78 -11.22
C GLY A 18 -15.72 -4.81 -11.32
N ASP A 19 -15.35 -6.09 -11.38
CA ASP A 19 -16.34 -7.17 -11.50
C ASP A 19 -17.21 -7.34 -10.23
N GLU A 20 -16.95 -6.57 -9.17
CA GLU A 20 -17.65 -6.62 -7.87
C GLU A 20 -19.00 -5.91 -7.80
N ILE A 21 -19.45 -5.22 -8.86
CA ILE A 21 -20.75 -4.51 -8.88
C ILE A 21 -21.90 -5.44 -8.52
N ASP A 22 -21.88 -6.66 -9.04
CA ASP A 22 -22.96 -7.63 -8.92
C ASP A 22 -23.20 -8.07 -7.45
N PHE A 23 -22.26 -7.75 -6.55
CA PHE A 23 -22.31 -8.11 -5.13
C PHE A 23 -22.61 -6.92 -4.22
N ILE A 24 -22.74 -5.69 -4.73
CA ILE A 24 -22.99 -4.51 -3.90
C ILE A 24 -24.44 -4.56 -3.38
N THR A 25 -24.59 -4.59 -2.06
CA THR A 25 -25.91 -4.65 -1.40
C THR A 25 -26.27 -3.39 -0.62
N ALA A 26 -25.28 -2.55 -0.30
CA ALA A 26 -25.49 -1.26 0.35
C ALA A 26 -24.37 -0.29 -0.06
N GLU A 27 -24.72 0.99 -0.20
CA GLU A 27 -23.76 2.08 -0.42
C GLU A 27 -24.12 3.25 0.50
N ILE A 28 -23.09 4.02 0.87
CA ILE A 28 -23.27 5.27 1.61
C ILE A 28 -24.00 6.32 0.75
N ASP A 29 -24.57 7.32 1.41
CA ASP A 29 -25.19 8.43 0.70
C ASP A 29 -24.16 9.39 0.08
N GLU A 30 -24.64 10.29 -0.78
CA GLU A 30 -23.81 11.26 -1.48
C GLU A 30 -23.17 12.29 -0.52
N SER A 31 -23.80 12.56 0.63
CA SER A 31 -23.25 13.48 1.63
C SER A 31 -21.99 12.91 2.25
N LEU A 32 -22.04 11.68 2.76
CA LEU A 32 -20.90 11.00 3.35
C LEU A 32 -19.82 10.71 2.31
N LYS A 33 -20.21 10.38 1.07
CA LYS A 33 -19.25 10.24 -0.03
C LYS A 33 -18.45 11.52 -0.27
N ASN A 34 -19.12 12.67 -0.30
CA ASN A 34 -18.46 13.97 -0.44
C ASN A 34 -17.55 14.30 0.76
N GLN A 35 -17.90 13.85 1.97
CA GLN A 35 -17.02 13.98 3.14
C GLN A 35 -15.74 13.16 2.98
N ILE A 36 -15.83 11.91 2.49
CA ILE A 36 -14.65 11.08 2.22
C ILE A 36 -13.79 11.72 1.10
N ASP A 37 -14.40 12.23 0.03
CA ASP A 37 -13.65 12.88 -1.05
C ASP A 37 -12.92 14.15 -0.56
N LYS A 38 -13.54 14.91 0.37
CA LYS A 38 -12.90 16.05 1.04
C LYS A 38 -11.67 15.63 1.86
N TYR A 39 -11.69 14.46 2.50
CA TYR A 39 -10.52 13.93 3.21
C TYR A 39 -9.35 13.71 2.26
N ASP A 40 -9.59 13.15 1.06
CA ASP A 40 -8.53 12.96 0.07
C ASP A 40 -7.89 14.30 -0.35
N GLU A 41 -8.69 15.35 -0.51
CA GLU A 41 -8.19 16.70 -0.78
C GLU A 41 -7.34 17.27 0.37
N MET A 42 -7.79 17.11 1.62
CA MET A 42 -7.06 17.54 2.81
C MET A 42 -5.72 16.80 2.94
N MET A 43 -5.71 15.49 2.70
CA MET A 43 -4.49 14.67 2.69
C MET A 43 -3.50 15.12 1.61
N ILE A 44 -3.98 15.43 0.40
CA ILE A 44 -3.14 16.00 -0.67
C ILE A 44 -2.56 17.35 -0.22
N GLY A 45 -3.34 18.19 0.46
CA GLY A 45 -2.92 19.45 1.05
C GLY A 45 -1.78 19.29 2.06
N LEU A 46 -1.93 18.39 3.02
CA LEU A 46 -0.90 18.07 4.01
C LEU A 46 0.38 17.51 3.37
N GLN A 47 0.24 16.59 2.41
CA GLN A 47 1.40 16.04 1.70
C GLN A 47 2.19 17.13 0.97
N LYS A 48 1.51 18.12 0.37
CA LYS A 48 2.17 19.28 -0.24
C LYS A 48 2.92 20.12 0.79
N LYS A 49 2.36 20.32 1.99
CA LYS A 49 3.02 21.04 3.09
C LYS A 49 4.29 20.34 3.57
N VAL A 50 4.31 19.01 3.60
CA VAL A 50 5.48 18.20 4.01
C VAL A 50 6.62 18.28 2.98
N LYS A 51 6.29 18.30 1.68
CA LYS A 51 7.31 18.32 0.63
C LYS A 51 8.18 19.58 0.70
N LEU A 52 9.45 19.43 0.31
CA LEU A 52 10.32 20.58 0.09
C LEU A 52 9.85 21.35 -1.16
N PRO A 53 9.96 22.69 -1.17
CA PRO A 53 9.88 23.45 -2.41
C PRO A 53 10.83 22.89 -3.46
N LEU A 54 10.44 22.91 -4.73
CA LEU A 54 11.18 22.28 -5.83
C LEU A 54 12.66 22.69 -5.87
N GLY A 55 12.96 23.98 -5.66
CA GLY A 55 14.34 24.47 -5.63
C GLY A 55 15.19 23.84 -4.52
N LEU A 56 14.66 23.72 -3.29
CA LEU A 56 15.36 23.09 -2.18
C LEU A 56 15.51 21.58 -2.39
N TYR A 57 14.52 20.94 -3.01
CA TYR A 57 14.60 19.53 -3.38
C TYR A 57 15.70 19.28 -4.41
N ILE A 58 15.79 20.12 -5.46
CA ILE A 58 16.85 20.05 -6.48
C ILE A 58 18.21 20.31 -5.82
N ALA A 59 18.33 21.33 -4.98
CA ALA A 59 19.58 21.65 -4.27
C ALA A 59 20.05 20.47 -3.40
N LYS A 60 19.12 19.83 -2.67
CA LYS A 60 19.40 18.61 -1.89
C LYS A 60 19.93 17.48 -2.78
N PHE A 61 19.31 17.25 -3.94
CA PHE A 61 19.74 16.18 -4.84
C PHE A 61 21.11 16.47 -5.48
N LEU A 62 21.34 17.69 -5.94
CA LEU A 62 22.62 18.10 -6.55
C LEU A 62 23.78 18.06 -5.56
N THR A 63 23.57 18.52 -4.32
CA THR A 63 24.60 18.47 -3.27
C THR A 63 24.96 17.04 -2.89
N LEU A 64 23.98 16.13 -2.84
CA LEU A 64 24.24 14.70 -2.66
C LEU A 64 25.06 14.10 -3.81
N LEU A 65 24.65 14.35 -5.07
CA LEU A 65 25.37 13.85 -6.24
C LEU A 65 26.81 14.36 -6.29
N LEU A 66 27.00 15.64 -6.01
CA LEU A 66 28.32 16.27 -5.95
C LEU A 66 29.19 15.58 -4.89
N TRP A 67 28.67 15.40 -3.68
CA TRP A 67 29.39 14.72 -2.60
C TRP A 67 29.75 13.26 -2.95
N VAL A 68 28.79 12.49 -3.47
CA VAL A 68 29.00 11.09 -3.87
C VAL A 68 30.00 10.97 -5.02
N SER A 69 29.95 11.87 -6.01
CA SER A 69 30.88 11.84 -7.14
C SER A 69 32.33 12.09 -6.69
N VAL A 70 32.55 12.96 -5.70
CA VAL A 70 33.88 13.15 -5.08
C VAL A 70 34.35 11.88 -4.38
N ILE A 71 33.49 11.23 -3.58
CA ILE A 71 33.83 9.96 -2.92
C ILE A 71 34.21 8.89 -3.94
N ILE A 72 33.43 8.73 -5.00
CA ILE A 72 33.71 7.77 -6.08
C ILE A 72 35.06 8.10 -6.75
N GLY A 73 35.34 9.38 -7.01
CA GLY A 73 36.61 9.82 -7.59
C GLY A 73 37.81 9.46 -6.70
N VAL A 74 37.72 9.71 -5.40
CA VAL A 74 38.76 9.35 -4.43
C VAL A 74 38.94 7.83 -4.37
N LEU A 75 37.86 7.05 -4.30
CA LEU A 75 37.91 5.59 -4.29
C LEU A 75 38.56 5.02 -5.56
N LYS A 76 38.27 5.58 -6.73
CA LYS A 76 38.91 5.20 -8.00
C LYS A 76 40.40 5.52 -8.01
N GLY A 77 40.81 6.69 -7.51
CA GLY A 77 42.22 7.05 -7.40
C GLY A 77 42.99 6.09 -6.50
N LEU A 78 42.41 5.76 -5.34
CA LEU A 78 42.98 4.78 -4.40
C LEU A 78 43.08 3.38 -5.01
N ALA A 79 42.05 2.95 -5.76
CA ALA A 79 42.06 1.67 -6.47
C ALA A 79 43.15 1.60 -7.55
N ASN A 80 43.52 2.74 -8.14
CA ASN A 80 44.61 2.87 -9.11
C ASN A 80 45.99 3.10 -8.44
N HIS A 81 46.13 2.73 -7.16
CA HIS A 81 47.36 2.88 -6.37
C HIS A 81 47.87 4.32 -6.18
N MET A 82 47.02 5.33 -6.40
CA MET A 82 47.36 6.70 -6.08
C MET A 82 47.22 6.94 -4.58
N THR A 83 48.16 7.68 -3.99
CA THR A 83 48.04 8.15 -2.61
C THR A 83 47.02 9.30 -2.52
N ILE A 84 46.42 9.50 -1.33
CA ILE A 84 45.50 10.63 -1.08
C ILE A 84 46.16 11.97 -1.43
N SER A 85 47.45 12.12 -1.16
CA SER A 85 48.21 13.32 -1.50
C SER A 85 48.27 13.56 -3.01
N GLN A 86 48.50 12.51 -3.81
CA GLN A 86 48.49 12.61 -5.28
C GLN A 86 47.10 12.94 -5.83
N ILE A 87 46.04 12.37 -5.24
CA ILE A 87 44.66 12.68 -5.63
C ILE A 87 44.31 14.14 -5.30
N TYR A 88 44.74 14.61 -4.13
CA TYR A 88 44.58 16.01 -3.72
C TYR A 88 45.35 16.97 -4.63
N GLN A 89 46.57 16.64 -5.04
CA GLN A 89 47.34 17.48 -5.97
C GLN A 89 46.67 17.61 -7.34
N ASN A 90 46.04 16.53 -7.83
CA ASN A 90 45.34 16.56 -9.11
C ASN A 90 44.04 17.36 -9.06
N ILE A 91 43.27 17.24 -7.97
CA ILE A 91 41.94 17.88 -7.88
C ILE A 91 41.67 18.43 -6.46
N PRO A 92 42.42 19.46 -6.02
CA PRO A 92 42.37 19.94 -4.63
C PRO A 92 41.03 20.57 -4.27
N TYR A 93 40.37 21.24 -5.21
CA TYR A 93 39.10 21.93 -4.98
C TYR A 93 37.96 20.98 -4.56
N LEU A 94 37.99 19.71 -4.99
CA LEU A 94 36.95 18.74 -4.62
C LEU A 94 36.99 18.38 -3.12
N PHE A 95 38.16 18.46 -2.48
CA PHE A 95 38.31 18.22 -1.05
C PHE A 95 37.71 19.36 -0.20
N TYR A 96 37.55 20.56 -0.75
CA TYR A 96 36.86 21.68 -0.10
C TYR A 96 35.37 21.74 -0.44
N ILE A 97 35.02 21.45 -1.71
CA ILE A 97 33.63 21.43 -2.17
C ILE A 97 32.85 20.28 -1.52
N SER A 98 33.48 19.12 -1.32
CA SER A 98 32.82 17.93 -0.77
C SER A 98 32.27 18.12 0.65
N PRO A 99 33.05 18.63 1.64
CA PRO A 99 32.52 18.95 2.97
C PRO A 99 31.38 19.97 2.94
N VAL A 100 31.49 21.01 2.10
CA VAL A 100 30.42 22.02 1.96
C VAL A 100 29.15 21.39 1.39
N ALA A 101 29.27 20.59 0.33
CA ALA A 101 28.15 19.88 -0.27
C ALA A 101 27.48 18.93 0.73
N PHE A 102 28.27 18.21 1.54
CA PHE A 102 27.77 17.34 2.60
C PHE A 102 26.99 18.11 3.68
N VAL A 103 27.53 19.24 4.15
CA VAL A 103 26.89 20.07 5.17
C VAL A 103 25.57 20.67 4.65
N VAL A 104 25.54 21.14 3.41
CA VAL A 104 24.29 21.63 2.81
C VAL A 104 23.27 20.50 2.66
N TRP A 105 23.69 19.33 2.18
CA TRP A 105 22.83 18.17 2.04
C TRP A 105 22.21 17.73 3.38
N ILE A 106 23.03 17.58 4.42
CA ILE A 106 22.54 17.14 5.73
C ILE A 106 21.66 18.21 6.39
N GLY A 107 21.95 19.49 6.20
CA GLY A 107 21.09 20.58 6.66
C GLY A 107 19.69 20.53 6.02
N LEU A 108 19.63 20.26 4.71
CA LEU A 108 18.35 20.07 4.00
C LEU A 108 17.63 18.78 4.41
N GLU A 109 18.36 17.71 4.72
CA GLU A 109 17.79 16.46 5.26
C GLU A 109 17.15 16.71 6.64
N ILE A 110 17.88 17.33 7.56
CA ILE A 110 17.38 17.68 8.90
C ILE A 110 16.17 18.63 8.79
N PHE A 111 16.22 19.63 7.92
CA PHE A 111 15.09 20.53 7.68
C PHE A 111 13.85 19.79 7.16
N THR A 112 14.03 18.82 6.27
CA THR A 112 12.93 17.96 5.78
C THR A 112 12.32 17.15 6.93
N LEU A 113 13.17 16.52 7.75
CA LEU A 113 12.74 15.74 8.91
C LEU A 113 12.00 16.61 9.92
N TYR A 114 12.51 17.82 10.20
CA TYR A 114 11.87 18.78 11.08
C TYR A 114 10.49 19.19 10.56
N LYS A 115 10.35 19.57 9.28
CA LYS A 115 9.04 19.87 8.68
C LYS A 115 8.06 18.71 8.84
N LYS A 116 8.52 17.47 8.58
CA LYS A 116 7.69 16.27 8.70
C LYS A 116 7.20 16.07 10.13
N ILE A 117 8.09 16.17 11.13
CA ILE A 117 7.73 16.03 12.55
C ILE A 117 6.79 17.17 12.99
N LYS A 118 7.06 18.41 12.57
CA LYS A 118 6.24 19.57 12.92
C LYS A 118 4.81 19.44 12.40
N ILE A 119 4.65 19.01 11.15
CA ILE A 119 3.33 18.79 10.56
C ILE A 119 2.66 17.56 11.19
N GLN A 120 3.39 16.48 11.42
CA GLN A 120 2.81 15.29 12.08
C GLN A 120 2.27 15.57 13.49
N LYS A 121 2.80 16.60 14.17
CA LYS A 121 2.35 17.03 15.50
C LYS A 121 1.49 18.30 15.46
N SER A 122 1.01 18.72 14.29
CA SER A 122 0.16 19.90 14.19
C SER A 122 -1.28 19.53 14.49
N GLU A 123 -2.02 20.47 15.09
CA GLU A 123 -3.47 20.40 15.29
C GLU A 123 -4.21 20.01 13.99
N GLU A 124 -3.77 20.49 12.82
CA GLU A 124 -4.34 20.10 11.51
C GLU A 124 -4.29 18.58 11.22
N VAL A 125 -3.31 17.85 11.78
CA VAL A 125 -3.21 16.39 11.64
C VAL A 125 -4.11 15.70 12.65
N ASP A 126 -4.20 16.22 13.87
CA ASP A 126 -5.09 15.70 14.91
C ASP A 126 -6.56 15.90 14.49
N ASP A 127 -6.94 17.10 14.02
CA ASP A 127 -8.25 17.41 13.44
C ASP A 127 -8.59 16.49 12.27
N LEU A 128 -7.60 16.18 11.43
CA LEU A 128 -7.80 15.27 10.29
C LEU A 128 -8.00 13.83 10.76
N GLN A 129 -7.30 13.41 11.82
CA GLN A 129 -7.48 12.09 12.40
C GLN A 129 -8.87 11.96 13.03
N ASP A 130 -9.31 12.97 13.79
CA ASP A 130 -10.67 13.02 14.34
C ASP A 130 -11.73 12.99 13.24
N PHE A 131 -11.50 13.72 12.13
CA PHE A 131 -12.37 13.68 10.95
C PHE A 131 -12.43 12.27 10.32
N VAL A 132 -11.30 11.57 10.22
CA VAL A 132 -11.27 10.19 9.71
C VAL A 132 -12.04 9.24 10.62
N ASP A 133 -11.83 9.34 11.93
CA ASP A 133 -12.52 8.49 12.91
C ASP A 133 -14.04 8.75 12.90
N GLN A 134 -14.45 10.01 12.72
CA GLN A 134 -15.85 10.37 12.53
C GLN A 134 -16.43 9.76 11.25
N VAL A 135 -15.77 9.95 10.11
CA VAL A 135 -16.23 9.42 8.80
C VAL A 135 -16.29 7.90 8.81
N LEU A 136 -15.30 7.23 9.42
CA LEU A 136 -15.32 5.77 9.60
C LEU A 136 -16.54 5.34 10.42
N ARG A 137 -16.81 6.01 11.54
CA ARG A 137 -17.95 5.69 12.40
C ARG A 137 -19.28 5.93 11.68
N GLU A 138 -19.43 7.05 10.98
CA GLU A 138 -20.63 7.36 10.20
C GLU A 138 -20.86 6.32 9.09
N SER A 139 -19.79 5.90 8.41
CA SER A 139 -19.83 4.84 7.40
C SER A 139 -20.27 3.51 8.01
N MET A 140 -19.68 3.11 9.14
CA MET A 140 -20.07 1.87 9.83
C MET A 140 -21.54 1.89 10.24
N ILE A 141 -22.06 3.01 10.75
CA ILE A 141 -23.47 3.14 11.11
C ILE A 141 -24.37 3.06 9.88
N GLN A 142 -24.05 3.82 8.82
CA GLN A 142 -24.89 3.89 7.62
C GLN A 142 -24.92 2.58 6.83
N LEU A 143 -23.78 1.88 6.77
CA LEU A 143 -23.66 0.57 6.14
C LEU A 143 -24.02 -0.59 7.07
N ASP A 144 -24.45 -0.28 8.31
CA ASP A 144 -24.82 -1.23 9.33
C ASP A 144 -23.71 -2.27 9.60
N ILE A 145 -22.44 -1.87 9.58
CA ILE A 145 -21.29 -2.76 9.80
C ILE A 145 -21.20 -3.09 11.30
N PRO A 146 -21.25 -4.37 11.70
CA PRO A 146 -21.15 -4.74 13.11
C PRO A 146 -19.77 -4.42 13.72
N GLU A 147 -19.74 -4.03 15.00
CA GLU A 147 -18.49 -3.73 15.73
C GLU A 147 -17.57 -4.95 15.84
N GLU A 148 -18.13 -6.16 15.88
CA GLU A 148 -17.42 -7.42 15.96
C GLU A 148 -16.82 -7.90 14.63
N SER A 149 -17.05 -7.16 13.55
CA SER A 149 -16.50 -7.45 12.22
C SER A 149 -14.97 -7.57 12.26
N LYS A 150 -14.43 -8.41 11.38
CA LYS A 150 -12.99 -8.68 11.31
C LYS A 150 -12.35 -7.86 10.21
N GLU A 151 -11.31 -7.12 10.54
CA GLU A 151 -10.45 -6.51 9.53
C GLU A 151 -9.62 -7.56 8.80
N VAL A 152 -9.97 -7.83 7.54
CA VAL A 152 -9.31 -8.82 6.70
C VAL A 152 -8.71 -8.13 5.48
N ASN A 153 -7.45 -8.42 5.19
CA ASN A 153 -6.79 -7.94 3.98
C ASN A 153 -7.23 -8.74 2.76
N VAL A 154 -7.69 -8.05 1.72
CA VAL A 154 -7.94 -8.61 0.39
C VAL A 154 -6.93 -8.07 -0.59
N LEU A 155 -6.41 -8.93 -1.46
CA LEU A 155 -5.44 -8.56 -2.48
C LEU A 155 -6.16 -8.00 -3.71
N ALA A 156 -5.79 -6.79 -4.09
CA ALA A 156 -6.21 -6.13 -5.31
C ALA A 156 -5.03 -5.95 -6.26
N PHE A 157 -5.32 -6.01 -7.56
CA PHE A 157 -4.29 -5.87 -8.59
C PHE A 157 -4.89 -5.51 -9.96
N ARG A 158 -4.04 -4.95 -10.80
CA ARG A 158 -4.36 -4.74 -12.22
C ARG A 158 -4.01 -5.99 -13.00
N TYR A 159 -4.86 -6.38 -13.94
CA TYR A 159 -4.60 -7.54 -14.79
C TYR A 159 -5.02 -7.30 -16.23
N SER A 160 -4.43 -8.06 -17.15
CA SER A 160 -4.90 -8.18 -18.53
C SER A 160 -5.11 -9.66 -18.87
N ILE A 161 -5.92 -9.90 -19.90
CA ILE A 161 -6.10 -11.25 -20.47
C ILE A 161 -5.27 -11.30 -21.75
N GLN A 162 -4.24 -12.13 -21.78
CA GLN A 162 -3.40 -12.38 -22.95
C GLN A 162 -3.45 -13.87 -23.27
N ASN A 163 -3.85 -14.24 -24.50
CA ASN A 163 -4.00 -15.64 -24.92
C ASN A 163 -4.87 -16.47 -23.95
N ASN A 164 -6.02 -15.93 -23.55
CA ASN A 164 -6.94 -16.52 -22.55
C ASN A 164 -6.30 -16.82 -21.18
N LYS A 165 -5.14 -16.24 -20.86
CA LYS A 165 -4.50 -16.34 -19.56
C LYS A 165 -4.46 -14.98 -18.87
N MET A 166 -4.81 -14.98 -17.58
CA MET A 166 -4.69 -13.79 -16.74
C MET A 166 -3.21 -13.47 -16.50
N LYS A 167 -2.82 -12.22 -16.77
CA LYS A 167 -1.50 -11.68 -16.46
C LYS A 167 -1.64 -10.51 -15.51
N VAL A 168 -1.08 -10.67 -14.31
CA VAL A 168 -1.02 -9.58 -13.33
C VAL A 168 0.02 -8.55 -13.76
N LEU A 169 -0.40 -7.29 -13.81
CA LEU A 169 0.40 -6.15 -14.23
C LEU A 169 1.13 -5.55 -13.03
N LYS A 170 2.37 -5.10 -13.25
CA LYS A 170 3.13 -4.40 -12.21
C LYS A 170 2.65 -2.95 -12.10
N THR A 171 2.46 -2.49 -10.87
CA THR A 171 2.25 -1.08 -10.52
C THR A 171 3.43 -0.65 -9.64
N GLY A 172 4.34 0.14 -10.20
CA GLY A 172 5.60 0.49 -9.54
C GLY A 172 6.44 -0.76 -9.23
N MET A 173 6.84 -0.90 -7.96
CA MET A 173 7.64 -2.04 -7.48
C MET A 173 6.80 -3.28 -7.11
N THR A 174 5.46 -3.21 -7.19
CA THR A 174 4.57 -4.29 -6.72
C THR A 174 3.66 -4.81 -7.83
N GLN A 175 3.14 -6.02 -7.63
CA GLN A 175 2.08 -6.58 -8.48
C GLN A 175 0.71 -6.53 -7.79
N TYR A 176 0.71 -6.41 -6.47
CA TYR A 176 -0.47 -6.49 -5.62
C TYR A 176 -0.43 -5.37 -4.60
N ILE A 177 -1.60 -4.88 -4.26
CA ILE A 177 -1.85 -4.07 -3.07
C ILE A 177 -2.83 -4.85 -2.19
N HIS A 178 -2.85 -4.57 -0.90
CA HIS A 178 -3.92 -5.06 -0.03
C HIS A 178 -4.87 -3.91 0.30
N PHE A 179 -6.14 -4.24 0.48
CA PHE A 179 -7.13 -3.37 1.09
C PHE A 179 -7.67 -4.04 2.34
N VAL A 180 -7.90 -3.26 3.38
CA VAL A 180 -8.65 -3.74 4.54
C VAL A 180 -10.12 -3.77 4.15
N LYS A 181 -10.79 -4.88 4.45
CA LYS A 181 -12.23 -5.02 4.41
C LYS A 181 -12.72 -5.44 5.79
N PHE A 182 -13.84 -4.86 6.24
CA PHE A 182 -14.55 -5.34 7.41
C PHE A 182 -15.39 -6.55 6.99
N MET A 183 -15.02 -7.74 7.44
CA MET A 183 -15.71 -8.99 7.11
C MET A 183 -16.60 -9.46 8.25
N PHE A 184 -17.82 -9.85 7.92
CA PHE A 184 -18.80 -10.38 8.87
C PHE A 184 -19.81 -11.27 8.14
N ILE A 185 -20.58 -12.07 8.90
CA ILE A 185 -21.66 -12.89 8.35
C ILE A 185 -23.00 -12.24 8.67
N ARG A 186 -23.89 -12.17 7.69
CA ARG A 186 -25.27 -11.75 7.85
C ARG A 186 -26.17 -12.58 6.96
N ASP A 187 -27.24 -13.13 7.51
CA ASP A 187 -28.27 -13.85 6.75
C ASP A 187 -27.70 -14.92 5.78
N ASP A 188 -26.72 -15.71 6.25
CA ASP A 188 -25.99 -16.73 5.46
C ASP A 188 -25.18 -16.17 4.27
N GLN A 189 -24.79 -14.90 4.35
CA GLN A 189 -23.93 -14.23 3.39
C GLN A 189 -22.63 -13.79 4.07
N LEU A 190 -21.51 -13.97 3.37
CA LEU A 190 -20.26 -13.29 3.66
C LEU A 190 -20.39 -11.84 3.20
N CYS A 191 -20.43 -10.91 4.14
CA CYS A 191 -20.37 -9.49 3.89
C CYS A 191 -18.92 -9.00 4.01
N MET A 192 -18.49 -8.21 3.04
CA MET A 192 -17.21 -7.48 3.06
C MET A 192 -17.54 -6.01 2.88
N ALA A 193 -17.11 -5.16 3.80
CA ALA A 193 -17.38 -3.73 3.71
C ALA A 193 -16.09 -2.91 3.61
N ASP A 194 -16.19 -1.79 2.91
CA ASP A 194 -15.24 -0.67 3.01
C ASP A 194 -16.00 0.60 3.43
N LEU A 195 -15.33 1.76 3.39
CA LEU A 195 -15.93 3.03 3.78
C LEU A 195 -17.11 3.46 2.90
N TYR A 196 -17.26 2.89 1.72
CA TYR A 196 -18.26 3.31 0.74
C TYR A 196 -19.41 2.32 0.61
N ARG A 197 -19.14 1.02 0.76
CA ARG A 197 -20.13 0.00 0.42
C ARG A 197 -19.94 -1.33 1.12
N VAL A 198 -21.03 -2.11 1.12
CA VAL A 198 -21.06 -3.52 1.52
C VAL A 198 -21.21 -4.39 0.27
N PHE A 199 -20.33 -5.37 0.15
CA PHE A 199 -20.43 -6.47 -0.81
C PHE A 199 -20.91 -7.71 -0.08
N SER A 200 -21.96 -8.38 -0.57
CA SER A 200 -22.49 -9.59 0.07
C SER A 200 -22.48 -10.78 -0.89
N ILE A 201 -21.88 -11.88 -0.44
CA ILE A 201 -21.76 -13.13 -1.21
C ILE A 201 -22.44 -14.24 -0.39
N PRO A 202 -23.48 -14.89 -0.91
CA PRO A 202 -24.06 -16.05 -0.23
C PRO A 202 -23.00 -17.12 0.05
N LEU A 203 -22.98 -17.66 1.27
CA LEU A 203 -21.98 -18.66 1.66
C LEU A 203 -22.04 -19.92 0.79
N SER A 204 -23.24 -20.24 0.29
CA SER A 204 -23.50 -21.33 -0.65
C SER A 204 -22.85 -21.13 -2.03
N GLU A 205 -22.55 -19.89 -2.43
CA GLU A 205 -21.90 -19.57 -3.70
C GLU A 205 -20.37 -19.69 -3.63
N ILE A 206 -19.78 -19.74 -2.44
CA ILE A 206 -18.35 -19.99 -2.27
C ILE A 206 -18.10 -21.48 -2.56
N ILE A 207 -17.46 -21.77 -3.68
CA ILE A 207 -17.29 -23.16 -4.16
C ILE A 207 -15.95 -23.78 -3.80
N ASP A 208 -14.88 -22.98 -3.65
CA ASP A 208 -13.54 -23.50 -3.36
C ASP A 208 -12.60 -22.43 -2.79
N ILE A 209 -11.55 -22.88 -2.11
CA ILE A 209 -10.46 -22.03 -1.59
C ILE A 209 -9.13 -22.65 -2.01
N ILE A 210 -8.53 -22.10 -3.07
CA ILE A 210 -7.40 -22.71 -3.75
C ILE A 210 -6.08 -22.03 -3.34
N PRO A 211 -5.08 -22.76 -2.84
CA PRO A 211 -3.77 -22.20 -2.54
C PRO A 211 -3.00 -21.89 -3.84
N ILE A 212 -2.38 -20.71 -3.89
CA ILE A 212 -1.51 -20.30 -4.98
C ILE A 212 -0.08 -20.21 -4.46
N ASP A 213 0.79 -21.14 -4.85
CA ASP A 213 2.18 -21.20 -4.38
C ASP A 213 3.09 -20.20 -5.11
N LYS A 214 2.79 -18.91 -4.98
CA LYS A 214 3.60 -17.82 -5.53
C LYS A 214 4.01 -16.86 -4.42
N LYS A 215 5.21 -16.29 -4.56
CA LYS A 215 5.71 -15.22 -3.68
C LYS A 215 5.23 -13.88 -4.21
N ILE A 216 4.65 -13.06 -3.34
CA ILE A 216 4.25 -11.68 -3.64
C ILE A 216 4.89 -10.71 -2.64
N GLY A 217 5.09 -9.47 -3.08
CA GLY A 217 5.55 -8.36 -2.23
C GLY A 217 4.44 -7.35 -2.06
N LEU A 218 4.25 -6.88 -0.83
CA LEU A 218 3.24 -5.91 -0.41
C LEU A 218 3.92 -4.79 0.40
N HIS A 219 3.32 -3.62 0.42
CA HIS A 219 3.77 -2.48 1.23
C HIS A 219 2.87 -2.30 2.45
N ASN A 220 3.37 -1.51 3.42
CA ASN A 220 2.58 -0.98 4.54
C ASN A 220 1.87 -2.08 5.33
N TRP A 221 2.61 -2.83 6.14
CA TRP A 221 1.98 -3.72 7.11
C TRP A 221 0.97 -2.93 7.95
N ASN A 222 -0.30 -3.32 7.89
CA ASN A 222 -1.45 -2.56 8.39
C ASN A 222 -2.16 -3.24 9.56
N LYS A 223 -1.64 -4.36 10.07
CA LYS A 223 -2.18 -5.02 11.25
C LYS A 223 -1.64 -4.38 12.52
N SER A 224 -2.49 -4.26 13.53
CA SER A 224 -2.14 -3.77 14.88
C SER A 224 -1.02 -4.61 15.51
N VAL A 225 -1.05 -5.92 15.29
CA VAL A 225 0.01 -6.83 15.73
C VAL A 225 1.16 -6.84 14.70
N PRO A 226 2.41 -6.60 15.13
CA PRO A 226 3.57 -6.64 14.24
C PRO A 226 3.77 -8.00 13.56
N ALA A 227 4.20 -8.00 12.30
CA ALA A 227 4.42 -9.23 11.53
C ALA A 227 5.49 -10.19 12.09
N ASN A 228 6.37 -9.74 12.98
CA ASN A 228 7.37 -10.58 13.66
C ASN A 228 6.84 -11.21 14.97
N HIS A 229 5.58 -10.93 15.32
CA HIS A 229 4.91 -11.52 16.47
C HIS A 229 4.72 -13.04 16.28
N GLU A 230 4.59 -13.76 17.39
CA GLU A 230 4.50 -15.23 17.39
C GLU A 230 3.33 -15.77 16.57
N SER A 231 2.17 -15.11 16.63
CA SER A 231 0.96 -15.42 15.85
C SER A 231 1.22 -15.48 14.34
N TYR A 232 2.18 -14.71 13.83
CA TYR A 232 2.49 -14.66 12.39
C TYR A 232 3.69 -15.51 11.95
N LYS A 233 4.45 -16.11 12.89
CA LYS A 233 5.65 -16.92 12.56
C LYS A 233 5.34 -18.04 11.56
N LYS A 234 4.18 -18.68 11.67
CA LYS A 234 3.74 -19.77 10.80
C LYS A 234 3.62 -19.37 9.32
N TYR A 235 3.37 -18.08 9.03
CA TYR A 235 3.24 -17.57 7.66
C TYR A 235 4.56 -17.13 7.03
N LYS A 236 5.67 -17.16 7.78
CA LYS A 236 7.04 -16.91 7.31
C LYS A 236 7.19 -15.57 6.55
N ILE A 237 6.55 -14.52 7.07
CA ILE A 237 6.57 -13.17 6.49
C ILE A 237 8.00 -12.60 6.54
N ARG A 238 8.49 -12.06 5.42
CA ARG A 238 9.86 -11.54 5.29
C ARG A 238 9.82 -10.05 4.95
N PHE A 239 10.71 -9.25 5.50
CA PHE A 239 10.83 -7.83 5.17
C PHE A 239 12.11 -7.54 4.39
N ASN A 240 12.10 -6.53 3.53
CA ASN A 240 13.32 -5.92 2.99
C ASN A 240 13.62 -4.57 3.64
N GLN A 241 14.78 -4.00 3.28
CA GLN A 241 15.24 -2.68 3.74
C GLN A 241 14.32 -1.51 3.34
N TYR A 242 13.41 -1.71 2.38
CA TYR A 242 12.43 -0.73 1.92
C TYR A 242 11.06 -0.88 2.60
N ARG A 243 10.98 -1.61 3.72
CA ARG A 243 9.74 -1.91 4.45
C ARG A 243 8.67 -2.63 3.62
N MET A 244 9.06 -3.22 2.48
CA MET A 244 8.21 -4.14 1.76
C MET A 244 8.23 -5.48 2.50
N PHE A 245 7.07 -6.09 2.65
CA PHE A 245 6.96 -7.44 3.18
C PHE A 245 6.57 -8.42 2.10
N PHE A 246 7.02 -9.66 2.26
CA PHE A 246 6.81 -10.74 1.32
C PHE A 246 6.14 -11.89 2.02
N ILE A 247 5.10 -12.40 1.36
CA ILE A 247 4.45 -13.64 1.75
C ILE A 247 4.68 -14.65 0.64
N LYS A 248 4.85 -15.92 1.03
CA LYS A 248 4.78 -17.05 0.12
C LYS A 248 3.45 -17.73 0.36
N ARG A 249 2.73 -17.99 -0.73
CA ARG A 249 1.36 -18.51 -0.72
C ARG A 249 0.33 -17.45 -0.36
N TYR A 250 -0.75 -17.47 -1.10
CA TYR A 250 -1.99 -16.73 -0.89
C TYR A 250 -3.12 -17.59 -1.46
N TYR A 251 -4.38 -17.23 -1.22
CA TYR A 251 -5.52 -18.08 -1.55
C TYR A 251 -6.45 -17.36 -2.52
N SER A 252 -6.95 -18.09 -3.51
CA SER A 252 -8.07 -17.67 -4.36
C SER A 252 -9.34 -18.27 -3.79
N VAL A 253 -10.29 -17.42 -3.43
CA VAL A 253 -11.63 -17.82 -3.03
C VAL A 253 -12.51 -17.80 -4.28
N LYS A 254 -12.97 -18.97 -4.69
CA LYS A 254 -13.78 -19.16 -5.90
C LYS A 254 -15.26 -19.04 -5.57
N ILE A 255 -15.99 -18.27 -6.36
CA ILE A 255 -17.41 -18.00 -6.18
C ILE A 255 -18.13 -18.33 -7.49
N ARG A 256 -19.28 -18.98 -7.40
CA ARG A 256 -20.20 -19.17 -8.51
C ARG A 256 -21.47 -18.39 -8.23
N HIS A 257 -21.64 -17.27 -8.94
CA HIS A 257 -22.80 -16.40 -8.82
C HIS A 257 -23.52 -16.40 -10.17
N ASN A 258 -24.80 -16.81 -10.17
CA ASN A 258 -25.56 -17.08 -11.39
C ASN A 258 -24.82 -18.07 -12.33
N SER A 259 -24.59 -17.68 -13.59
CA SER A 259 -23.82 -18.46 -14.58
C SER A 259 -22.33 -18.12 -14.61
N ASP A 260 -21.87 -17.17 -13.80
CA ASP A 260 -20.53 -16.62 -13.85
C ASP A 260 -19.65 -17.14 -12.69
N GLU A 261 -18.35 -17.25 -12.97
CA GLU A 261 -17.34 -17.59 -11.97
C GLU A 261 -16.51 -16.36 -11.62
N TYR A 262 -16.46 -16.08 -10.32
CA TYR A 262 -15.71 -14.98 -9.72
C TYR A 262 -14.61 -15.53 -8.81
N GLU A 263 -13.62 -14.70 -8.54
CA GLU A 263 -12.68 -14.95 -7.47
C GLU A 263 -12.17 -13.67 -6.83
N PHE A 264 -11.83 -13.77 -5.56
CA PHE A 264 -10.99 -12.78 -4.88
C PHE A 264 -9.83 -13.47 -4.17
N TYR A 265 -8.88 -12.68 -3.70
CA TYR A 265 -7.62 -13.20 -3.21
C TYR A 265 -7.33 -12.71 -1.80
N ILE A 266 -6.97 -13.62 -0.91
CA ILE A 266 -6.56 -13.28 0.46
C ILE A 266 -5.12 -13.70 0.75
N PRO A 267 -4.33 -12.88 1.46
CA PRO A 267 -3.03 -13.27 1.99
C PRO A 267 -3.11 -14.53 2.85
N ASN A 268 -2.01 -15.28 2.94
CA ASN A 268 -1.97 -16.49 3.78
C ASN A 268 -2.23 -16.23 5.27
N TYR A 269 -1.88 -15.06 5.77
CA TYR A 269 -2.10 -14.67 7.17
C TYR A 269 -3.55 -14.30 7.51
N GLU A 270 -4.44 -14.28 6.51
CA GLU A 270 -5.87 -14.03 6.68
C GLU A 270 -6.71 -15.30 6.59
N LEU A 271 -6.12 -16.42 6.16
CA LEU A 271 -6.86 -17.65 5.88
C LEU A 271 -7.63 -18.14 7.11
N ASP A 272 -6.99 -18.18 8.28
CA ASP A 272 -7.63 -18.75 9.48
C ASP A 272 -8.85 -17.92 9.89
N THR A 273 -8.73 -16.59 9.88
CA THR A 273 -9.85 -15.67 10.13
C THR A 273 -10.99 -15.88 9.11
N PHE A 274 -10.64 -16.07 7.83
CA PHE A 274 -11.62 -16.30 6.78
C PHE A 274 -12.37 -17.63 6.95
N LEU A 275 -11.64 -18.70 7.26
CA LEU A 275 -12.20 -20.03 7.50
C LEU A 275 -13.10 -20.05 8.74
N GLU A 276 -12.68 -19.38 9.82
CA GLU A 276 -13.48 -19.21 11.04
C GLU A 276 -14.80 -18.49 10.74
N LEU A 277 -14.74 -17.34 10.04
CA LEU A 277 -15.94 -16.57 9.68
C LEU A 277 -16.90 -17.36 8.79
N THR A 278 -16.38 -18.09 7.81
CA THR A 278 -17.19 -18.80 6.81
C THR A 278 -17.59 -20.22 7.24
N ASN A 279 -17.18 -20.63 8.45
CA ASN A 279 -17.35 -21.99 8.99
C ASN A 279 -16.90 -23.09 7.99
N ARG A 280 -15.74 -22.88 7.38
CA ARG A 280 -15.12 -23.79 6.40
C ARG A 280 -13.85 -24.41 7.00
N THR A 281 -13.59 -25.67 6.68
CA THR A 281 -12.43 -26.46 7.16
C THR A 281 -11.44 -26.74 6.06
#